data_AF-A0A8X8K372-F1
#
_entry.id   AF-A0A8X8K372-F1
#
_cell.length_a   1.000
_cell.length_b   1.000
_cell.length_c   1.000
_cell.angle_alpha   90.00
_cell.angle_beta   90.00
_cell.angle_gamma   90.00
#
_symmetry.space_group_name_H-M   'P 1'
#
loop_
_entity.id
_entity.type
_entity.pdbx_description
1 polymer ?
#
loop_
_entity_poly.entity_id
_entity_poly.type
_entity_poly.pdbx_seq_one_letter_code
_entity_poly.pdbx_strand_id
1 'polypeptide(L)'
;MSVPDNRFANARVTNLRAAEMAEYLDGRLHMINYDESTFARSLLLASELYGMSHVAYECGLSSDAMRRQLSGTRPLYFDSVLGAMRALGIRLRIEVV
;
A
#
# COMPACT_ATOMS: atom_id res chain seq x y z
N MET A 1 -1.18 -16.34 36.65
CA MET A 1 -0.41 -16.42 35.39
C MET A 1 -0.97 -15.36 34.46
N SER A 2 -0.34 -14.18 34.36
CA SER A 2 -0.81 -13.12 33.46
C SER A 2 -0.66 -13.59 32.02
N VAL A 3 -1.77 -13.60 31.28
CA VAL A 3 -1.76 -13.82 29.83
C VAL A 3 -0.91 -12.70 29.23
N PRO A 4 0.14 -13.00 28.44
CA PRO A 4 0.95 -11.96 27.82
C PRO A 4 0.06 -11.13 26.90
N ASP A 5 0.16 -9.80 27.02
CA ASP A 5 -0.70 -8.85 26.32
C ASP A 5 -0.43 -8.92 24.79
N ASN A 6 -1.32 -9.65 24.10
CA ASN A 6 -1.23 -10.00 22.69
C ASN A 6 -1.30 -8.78 21.74
N ARG A 7 -1.65 -7.58 22.28
CA ARG A 7 -1.76 -6.34 21.52
C ARG A 7 -0.40 -5.82 21.03
N PHE A 8 0.64 -5.95 21.85
CA PHE A 8 2.00 -5.51 21.46
C PHE A 8 2.61 -6.41 20.39
N ALA A 9 2.35 -7.72 20.45
CA ALA A 9 2.80 -8.66 19.42
C ALA A 9 2.14 -8.35 18.08
N ASN A 10 0.83 -8.10 18.06
CA ASN A 10 0.10 -7.81 16.84
C ASN A 10 0.54 -6.47 16.21
N ALA A 11 0.72 -5.42 17.02
CA ALA A 11 1.22 -4.13 16.55
C ALA A 11 2.65 -4.22 15.97
N ARG A 12 3.52 -5.03 16.57
CA ARG A 12 4.88 -5.28 16.04
C ARG A 12 4.83 -5.99 14.69
N VAL A 13 3.98 -7.01 14.54
CA VAL A 13 3.80 -7.72 13.26
C VAL A 13 3.22 -6.79 12.19
N THR A 14 2.25 -5.94 12.54
CA THR A 14 1.71 -4.92 11.62
C THR A 14 2.80 -3.94 11.17
N ASN A 15 3.64 -3.47 12.10
CA ASN A 15 4.76 -2.57 11.76
C ASN A 15 5.81 -3.24 10.86
N LEU A 16 6.11 -4.52 11.07
CA LEU A 16 7.02 -5.27 10.20
C LEU A 16 6.48 -5.37 8.77
N ARG A 17 5.19 -5.72 8.61
CA ARG A 17 4.55 -5.76 7.29
C ARG A 17 4.55 -4.39 6.61
N ALA A 18 4.29 -3.32 7.36
CA ALA A 18 4.35 -1.97 6.82
C ALA A 18 5.78 -1.60 6.37
N ALA A 19 6.80 -1.98 7.13
CA ALA A 19 8.21 -1.77 6.78
C ALA A 19 8.60 -2.54 5.50
N GLU A 20 8.23 -3.81 5.39
CA GLU A 20 8.47 -4.63 4.19
C GLU A 20 7.78 -4.03 2.95
N MET A 21 6.54 -3.54 3.09
CA MET A 21 5.83 -2.88 1.98
C MET A 21 6.45 -1.54 1.60
N ALA A 22 6.93 -0.77 2.59
CA ALA A 22 7.63 0.48 2.33
C ALA A 22 8.94 0.23 1.57
N GLU A 23 9.76 -0.71 2.03
CA GLU A 23 11.01 -1.09 1.38
C GLU A 23 10.77 -1.60 -0.05
N TYR A 24 9.76 -2.45 -0.25
CA TYR A 24 9.36 -2.90 -1.57
C TYR A 24 8.99 -1.72 -2.48
N LEU A 25 8.07 -0.83 -2.08
CA LEU A 25 7.61 0.27 -2.92
C LEU A 25 8.72 1.30 -3.18
N ASP A 26 9.54 1.61 -2.19
CA ASP A 26 10.67 2.52 -2.32
C ASP A 26 11.73 1.98 -3.30
N GLY A 27 12.08 0.69 -3.17
CA GLY A 27 12.99 0.03 -4.11
C GLY A 27 12.46 0.00 -5.54
N ARG A 28 11.13 -0.11 -5.71
CA ARG A 28 10.48 -0.04 -7.03
C ARG A 28 10.56 1.37 -7.63
N LEU A 29 10.32 2.42 -6.83
CA LEU A 29 10.39 3.83 -7.27
C LEU A 29 11.79 4.23 -7.78
N HIS A 30 12.85 3.60 -7.29
CA HIS A 30 14.22 3.87 -7.71
C HIS A 30 14.69 3.07 -8.95
N MET A 31 13.82 2.23 -9.53
CA MET A 31 14.17 1.47 -10.74
C MET A 31 14.22 2.37 -11.99
N ILE A 32 15.18 2.08 -12.89
CA ILE A 32 15.24 2.74 -14.20
C ILE A 32 13.97 2.38 -14.99
N ASN A 33 13.38 3.36 -15.67
CA ASN A 33 12.12 3.25 -16.44
C ASN A 33 10.88 2.90 -15.58
N TYR A 34 10.85 3.35 -14.32
CA TYR A 34 9.66 3.21 -13.49
C TYR A 34 8.60 4.25 -13.89
N ASP A 35 7.50 3.77 -14.49
CA ASP A 35 6.39 4.59 -14.98
C ASP A 35 5.11 4.40 -14.15
N GLU A 36 4.08 5.20 -14.46
CA GLU A 36 2.77 5.14 -13.80
C GLU A 36 2.19 3.72 -13.79
N SER A 37 2.28 3.00 -14.91
CA SER A 37 1.71 1.66 -15.06
C SER A 37 2.39 0.64 -14.15
N THR A 38 3.71 0.77 -14.00
CA THR A 38 4.52 -0.11 -13.16
C THR A 38 4.30 0.20 -11.69
N PHE A 39 4.14 1.48 -11.34
CA PHE A 39 3.75 1.91 -10.01
C PHE A 39 2.37 1.40 -9.61
N ALA A 40 1.38 1.57 -10.47
CA ALA A 40 0.01 1.08 -10.25
C ALA A 40 -0.01 -0.43 -9.95
N ARG A 41 0.76 -1.22 -10.72
CA ARG A 41 0.87 -2.68 -10.54
C ARG A 41 1.60 -3.08 -9.25
N SER A 42 2.65 -2.36 -8.86
CA SER A 42 3.32 -2.59 -7.58
C SER A 42 2.36 -2.32 -6.41
N LEU A 43 1.57 -1.24 -6.51
CA LEU A 43 0.55 -0.92 -5.51
C LEU A 43 -0.61 -1.93 -5.52
N LEU A 44 -0.99 -2.47 -6.69
CA LEU A 44 -1.95 -3.58 -6.82
C LEU A 44 -1.48 -4.79 -6.02
N LEU A 45 -0.24 -5.26 -6.26
CA LEU A 45 0.30 -6.41 -5.57
C LEU A 45 0.32 -6.21 -4.05
N ALA A 46 0.81 -5.06 -3.58
CA ALA A 46 0.82 -4.71 -2.16
C ALA A 46 -0.60 -4.73 -1.57
N SER A 47 -1.58 -4.18 -2.30
CA SER A 47 -2.98 -4.15 -1.88
C SER A 47 -3.62 -5.54 -1.81
N GLU A 48 -3.30 -6.45 -2.74
CA GLU A 48 -3.76 -7.84 -2.70
C GLU A 48 -3.17 -8.60 -1.51
N LEU A 49 -1.88 -8.42 -1.24
CA LEU A 49 -1.18 -9.08 -0.14
C LEU A 49 -1.64 -8.57 1.24
N TYR A 50 -1.96 -7.28 1.35
CA TYR A 50 -2.46 -6.68 2.58
C TYR A 50 -3.94 -6.99 2.83
N GLY A 51 -4.76 -6.91 1.78
CA GLY A 51 -6.20 -7.11 1.84
C GLY A 51 -6.94 -6.03 1.07
N MET A 52 -7.24 -6.30 -0.20
CA MET A 52 -7.82 -5.34 -1.15
C MET A 52 -9.09 -4.66 -0.63
N SER A 53 -9.97 -5.38 0.08
CA SER A 53 -11.21 -4.79 0.61
C SER A 53 -10.98 -3.71 1.64
N HIS A 54 -9.97 -3.86 2.52
CA HIS A 54 -9.63 -2.83 3.48
C HIS A 54 -8.98 -1.62 2.80
N VAL A 55 -8.07 -1.87 1.86
CA VAL A 55 -7.42 -0.81 1.08
C VAL A 55 -8.46 0.02 0.31
N ALA A 56 -9.38 -0.64 -0.39
CA ALA A 56 -10.43 0.05 -1.14
C ALA A 56 -11.36 0.86 -0.23
N TYR A 57 -11.71 0.32 0.95
CA TYR A 57 -12.53 1.02 1.94
C TYR A 57 -11.87 2.33 2.42
N GLU A 58 -10.59 2.30 2.76
CA GLU A 58 -9.82 3.49 3.14
C GLU A 58 -9.69 4.52 2.01
N CYS A 59 -9.82 4.09 0.75
CA CYS A 59 -9.86 4.96 -0.43
C CYS A 59 -11.28 5.45 -0.77
N GLY A 60 -12.33 5.03 -0.05
CA GLY A 60 -13.73 5.35 -0.41
C GLY A 60 -14.21 4.68 -1.70
N LEU A 61 -13.58 3.58 -2.10
CA LEU A 61 -13.84 2.85 -3.33
C LEU A 61 -14.37 1.43 -3.04
N SER A 62 -15.00 0.83 -4.05
CA SER A 62 -15.21 -0.62 -4.06
C SER A 62 -13.92 -1.34 -4.44
N SER A 63 -13.76 -2.61 -4.02
CA SER A 63 -12.61 -3.43 -4.40
C SER A 63 -12.44 -3.56 -5.92
N ASP A 64 -13.53 -3.64 -6.67
CA ASP A 64 -13.50 -3.65 -8.15
C ASP A 64 -13.04 -2.31 -8.73
N ALA A 65 -13.55 -1.18 -8.20
CA ALA A 65 -13.12 0.13 -8.63
C ALA A 65 -11.61 0.35 -8.36
N MET A 66 -11.13 -0.06 -7.19
CA MET A 66 -9.71 0.00 -6.84
C MET A 66 -8.86 -0.87 -7.77
N ARG A 67 -9.25 -2.14 -8.00
CA ARG A 67 -8.56 -3.03 -8.93
C ARG A 67 -8.46 -2.42 -10.32
N ARG A 68 -9.52 -1.81 -10.84
CA ARG A 68 -9.52 -1.19 -12.17
C ARG A 68 -8.56 -0.01 -12.27
N GLN A 69 -8.42 0.80 -11.23
CA GLN A 69 -7.41 1.87 -11.22
C GLN A 69 -6.00 1.28 -11.17
N LEU A 70 -5.75 0.35 -10.24
CA LEU A 70 -4.41 -0.22 -10.04
C LEU A 70 -3.97 -1.17 -11.18
N SER A 71 -4.91 -1.75 -11.94
CA SER A 71 -4.62 -2.54 -13.14
C SER A 71 -4.40 -1.69 -14.40
N GLY A 72 -4.67 -0.38 -14.35
CA GLY A 72 -4.64 0.52 -15.49
C GLY A 72 -5.86 0.47 -16.41
N THR A 73 -6.93 -0.24 -16.00
CA THR A 73 -8.22 -0.24 -16.72
C THR A 73 -8.98 1.09 -16.55
N ARG A 74 -8.66 1.85 -15.50
CA ARG A 74 -9.07 3.23 -15.25
C ARG A 74 -7.84 4.06 -14.87
N PRO A 75 -7.88 5.40 -15.04
CA PRO A 75 -6.80 6.27 -14.59
C PRO A 75 -6.50 6.06 -13.10
N LEU A 76 -5.22 6.10 -12.75
CA LEU A 76 -4.79 6.10 -11.36
C LEU A 76 -4.88 7.53 -10.82
N TYR A 77 -5.71 7.73 -9.79
CA TYR A 77 -5.82 9.02 -9.14
C TYR A 77 -4.90 9.12 -7.93
N PHE A 78 -4.36 10.30 -7.68
CA PHE A 78 -3.39 10.52 -6.61
C PHE A 78 -3.99 10.34 -5.21
N ASP A 79 -5.28 10.62 -5.03
CA ASP A 79 -6.01 10.34 -3.79
C ASP A 79 -6.08 8.84 -3.49
N SER A 80 -6.33 7.99 -4.50
CA SER A 80 -6.26 6.53 -4.37
C SER A 80 -4.87 6.04 -3.97
N VAL A 81 -3.80 6.67 -4.49
CA VAL A 81 -2.42 6.36 -4.11
C VAL A 81 -2.20 6.67 -2.63
N LEU A 82 -2.55 7.89 -2.19
CA LEU A 82 -2.37 8.31 -0.79
C LEU A 82 -3.25 7.49 0.17
N GLY A 83 -4.47 7.14 -0.24
CA GLY A 83 -5.38 6.28 0.52
C GLY A 83 -4.80 4.88 0.69
N ALA A 84 -4.30 4.28 -0.39
CA ALA A 84 -3.69 2.96 -0.34
C ALA A 84 -2.44 2.93 0.55
N MET A 85 -1.57 3.93 0.44
CA MET A 85 -0.40 4.05 1.32
C MET A 85 -0.79 4.13 2.80
N ARG A 86 -1.83 4.92 3.12
CA ARG A 86 -2.34 5.01 4.49
C ARG A 86 -2.89 3.66 4.98
N ALA A 87 -3.65 2.96 4.14
CA ALA A 87 -4.20 1.64 4.46
C ALA A 87 -3.10 0.60 4.74
N LEU A 88 -1.99 0.68 3.98
CA LEU A 88 -0.80 -0.15 4.16
C LEU A 88 0.06 0.25 5.39
N GLY A 89 -0.28 1.36 6.06
CA GLY A 89 0.49 1.86 7.21
C GLY A 89 1.78 2.58 6.84
N ILE A 90 1.92 3.04 5.60
CA ILE A 90 3.13 3.71 5.07
C ILE A 90 2.83 5.15 4.63
N ARG A 91 3.88 5.93 4.33
CA ARG A 91 3.75 7.34 3.92
C ARG A 91 4.62 7.63 2.70
N LEU A 92 4.09 8.38 1.73
CA LEU A 92 4.89 8.99 0.67
C LEU A 92 5.77 10.09 1.26
N ARG A 93 7.05 10.10 0.90
CA ARG A 93 8.00 11.14 1.31
C ARG A 93 8.45 11.96 0.10
N ILE A 94 8.65 13.25 0.31
CA ILE A 94 9.22 14.19 -0.65
C ILE A 94 10.59 14.60 -0.11
N GLU A 95 11.63 14.47 -0.93
CA GLU A 95 13.02 14.78 -0.55
C GLU A 95 13.64 15.73 -1.57
N VAL A 96 14.64 16.53 -1.14
CA VAL A 96 15.45 17.34 -2.05
C VAL A 96 16.46 16.43 -2.75
N VAL A 97 16.67 16.63 -4.06
CA VAL A 97 17.59 15.86 -4.91
C VAL A 97 18.83 16.67 -5.25
#